data_AF-A0A5E4G9Z1-F1
#
_entry.id   AF-A0A5E4G9Z1-F1
#
_cell.length_a   1.000
_cell.length_b   1.000
_cell.length_c   1.000
_cell.angle_alpha   90.00
_cell.angle_beta   90.00
_cell.angle_gamma   90.00
#
_symmetry.space_group_name_H-M   'P 1'
#
loop_
_entity.id
_entity.type
_entity.pdbx_description
1 polymer ?
#
loop_
_entity_poly.entity_id
_entity_poly.type
_entity_poly.pdbx_seq_one_letter_code
_entity_poly.pdbx_strand_id
1 'polypeptide(L)'
;DVDSSKESELQDILANLIADPGLRPQMLDYDPNIRDEVRRAYLQKGPCQPKDHTFPQTDLSGYDRRFNVKWFDEFDWLEYSLPFRGHDESDTSSNKGNYLELLQFLADHDEKVKAVVLENAPRNLKLIAPTIQKDLVNACATETIKKIIKDMDGAFFSLLVDESRDVSVKEQMAVVFRYVDKSGDVIE
;
A
#
# COMPACT_ATOMS: atom_id res chain seq x y z
N ASP A 1 31.52 25.34 3.73
CA ASP A 1 31.16 24.88 2.37
C ASP A 1 30.41 23.54 2.31
N VAL A 2 30.59 22.61 3.25
CA VAL A 2 29.85 21.31 3.25
C VAL A 2 28.39 21.43 3.69
N ASP A 3 28.05 22.43 4.50
CA ASP A 3 26.70 22.62 5.06
C ASP A 3 25.70 23.18 4.04
N SER A 4 26.17 24.11 3.21
CA SER A 4 25.36 24.77 2.17
C SER A 4 24.95 23.82 1.03
N SER A 5 25.73 22.79 0.71
CA SER A 5 25.36 21.86 -0.36
C SER A 5 24.28 20.88 0.08
N LYS A 6 24.29 20.46 1.36
CA LYS A 6 23.29 19.53 1.92
C LYS A 6 21.94 20.19 2.12
N GLU A 7 21.94 21.46 2.52
CA GLU A 7 20.70 22.24 2.67
C GLU A 7 20.02 22.48 1.32
N SER A 8 20.81 22.71 0.26
CA SER A 8 20.31 22.79 -1.13
C SER A 8 19.72 21.46 -1.60
N GLU A 9 20.39 20.34 -1.32
CA GLU A 9 19.94 19.01 -1.72
C GLU A 9 18.64 18.61 -1.02
N LEU A 10 18.52 18.91 0.28
CA LEU A 10 17.27 18.70 1.03
C LEU A 10 16.12 19.51 0.41
N GLN A 11 16.33 20.79 0.09
CA GLN A 11 15.26 21.61 -0.50
C GLN A 11 14.82 21.09 -1.87
N ASP A 12 15.76 20.66 -2.71
CA ASP A 12 15.45 20.08 -4.02
C ASP A 12 14.66 18.76 -3.89
N ILE A 13 15.01 17.91 -2.91
CA ILE A 13 14.28 16.68 -2.61
C ILE A 13 12.86 17.01 -2.14
N LEU A 14 12.73 17.91 -1.15
CA LEU A 14 11.44 18.29 -0.55
C LEU A 14 10.49 18.91 -1.59
N ALA A 15 11.02 19.75 -2.49
CA ALA A 15 10.24 20.36 -3.57
C ALA A 15 9.70 19.33 -4.57
N ASN A 16 10.44 18.23 -4.78
CA ASN A 16 10.13 17.21 -5.79
C ASN A 16 9.62 15.88 -5.20
N LEU A 17 9.17 15.85 -3.93
CA LEU A 17 8.63 14.62 -3.33
C LEU A 17 7.45 14.06 -4.13
N ILE A 18 7.55 12.79 -4.54
CA ILE A 18 6.49 12.13 -5.29
C ILE A 18 5.40 11.66 -4.34
N ALA A 19 4.16 12.12 -4.55
CA ALA A 19 3.03 11.78 -3.67
C ALA A 19 2.64 10.30 -3.76
N ASP A 20 2.66 9.73 -4.97
CA ASP A 20 2.27 8.34 -5.23
C ASP A 20 3.24 7.35 -4.53
N PRO A 21 2.76 6.55 -3.54
CA PRO A 21 3.57 5.56 -2.84
C PRO A 21 4.30 4.58 -3.75
N GLY A 22 3.70 4.20 -4.89
CA GLY A 22 4.30 3.25 -5.84
C GLY A 22 5.49 3.81 -6.62
N LEU A 23 5.66 5.13 -6.61
CA LEU A 23 6.73 5.83 -7.32
C LEU A 23 7.75 6.48 -6.36
N ARG A 24 7.57 6.34 -5.03
CA ARG A 24 8.50 6.91 -4.05
C ARG A 24 9.84 6.16 -4.08
N PRO A 25 10.98 6.87 -4.03
CA PRO A 25 12.26 6.27 -3.69
C PRO A 25 12.18 5.56 -2.33
N GLN A 26 12.95 4.48 -2.13
CA GLN A 26 12.93 3.80 -0.83
C GLN A 26 13.51 4.74 0.23
N MET A 27 12.99 4.68 1.46
CA MET A 27 13.50 5.54 2.53
C MET A 27 15.01 5.32 2.80
N LEU A 28 15.50 4.12 2.48
CA LEU A 28 16.91 3.75 2.59
C LEU A 28 17.81 4.41 1.53
N ASP A 29 17.24 4.85 0.41
CA ASP A 29 17.99 5.49 -0.68
C ASP A 29 18.36 6.94 -0.34
N TYR A 30 17.67 7.55 0.63
CA TYR A 30 18.00 8.88 1.15
C TYR A 30 19.16 8.83 2.15
N ASP A 31 19.95 9.91 2.22
CA ASP A 31 21.00 10.10 3.24
C ASP A 31 20.39 9.98 4.64
N PRO A 32 20.99 9.22 5.58
CA PRO A 32 20.46 9.04 6.92
C PRO A 32 20.08 10.33 7.65
N ASN A 33 20.79 11.44 7.39
CA ASN A 33 20.57 12.72 8.07
C ASN A 33 19.35 13.50 7.56
N ILE A 34 18.71 13.07 6.47
CA ILE A 34 17.54 13.76 5.88
C ILE A 34 16.26 12.92 5.91
N ARG A 35 16.35 11.65 6.31
CA ARG A 35 15.21 10.70 6.28
C ARG A 35 14.04 11.20 7.13
N ASP A 36 14.32 11.80 8.28
CA ASP A 36 13.29 12.29 9.19
C ASP A 36 12.60 13.55 8.64
N GLU A 37 13.33 14.45 7.99
CA GLU A 37 12.74 15.58 7.26
C GLU A 37 11.85 15.08 6.12
N VAL A 38 12.31 14.09 5.35
CA VAL A 38 11.54 13.49 4.24
C VAL A 38 10.27 12.81 4.76
N ARG A 39 10.35 12.03 5.84
CA ARG A 39 9.17 11.43 6.51
C ARG A 39 8.17 12.49 6.95
N ARG A 40 8.65 13.54 7.62
CA ARG A 40 7.80 14.65 8.09
C ARG A 40 7.14 15.38 6.92
N ALA A 41 7.85 15.60 5.83
CA ALA A 41 7.30 16.23 4.64
C ALA A 41 6.23 15.35 3.97
N TYR A 42 6.41 14.03 3.91
CA TYR A 42 5.35 13.12 3.46
C TYR A 42 4.10 13.19 4.33
N LEU A 43 4.26 13.22 5.66
CA LEU A 43 3.13 13.40 6.58
C LEU A 43 2.41 14.73 6.37
N GLN A 44 3.16 15.83 6.15
CA GLN A 44 2.59 17.15 5.87
C GLN A 44 1.90 17.23 4.50
N LYS A 45 2.38 16.45 3.52
CA LYS A 45 1.81 16.41 2.16
C LYS A 45 0.45 15.71 2.12
N GLY A 46 0.17 14.84 3.09
CA GLY A 46 -1.10 14.14 3.21
C GLY A 46 -1.23 12.94 2.25
N PRO A 47 -2.43 12.33 2.19
CA PRO A 47 -2.68 11.14 1.38
C PRO A 47 -2.59 11.41 -0.13
N CYS A 48 -2.23 10.39 -0.89
CA CYS A 48 -2.19 10.50 -2.35
C CYS A 48 -3.62 10.49 -2.93
N GLN A 49 -4.05 11.65 -3.46
CA GLN A 49 -5.38 11.83 -4.05
C GLN A 49 -5.28 12.12 -5.55
N PRO A 50 -5.30 11.08 -6.41
CA PRO A 50 -5.17 11.27 -7.86
C PRO A 50 -6.48 11.79 -8.47
N LYS A 51 -6.74 13.11 -8.35
CA LYS A 51 -7.97 13.76 -8.83
C LYS A 51 -8.15 13.70 -10.35
N ASP A 52 -7.04 13.71 -11.09
CA ASP A 52 -7.03 13.65 -12.56
C ASP A 52 -6.96 12.21 -13.11
N HIS A 53 -6.97 11.20 -12.24
CA HIS A 53 -6.93 9.80 -12.67
C HIS A 53 -8.27 9.34 -13.24
N THR A 54 -8.22 8.59 -14.33
CA THR A 54 -9.40 7.97 -14.92
C THR A 54 -9.70 6.66 -14.19
N PHE A 55 -10.53 6.74 -13.16
CA PHE A 55 -10.92 5.57 -12.38
C PHE A 55 -11.69 4.54 -13.22
N PRO A 56 -11.34 3.24 -13.14
CA PRO A 56 -12.02 2.20 -13.89
C PRO A 56 -13.50 2.11 -13.47
N GLN A 57 -14.36 1.79 -14.44
CA GLN A 57 -15.79 1.58 -14.24
C GLN A 57 -16.13 0.10 -14.27
N THR A 58 -17.14 -0.30 -13.50
CA THR A 58 -17.67 -1.65 -13.47
C THR A 58 -19.20 -1.58 -13.57
N ASP A 59 -19.79 -2.30 -14.52
CA ASP A 59 -21.25 -2.46 -14.59
C ASP A 59 -21.73 -3.34 -13.43
N LEU A 60 -22.57 -2.77 -12.58
CA LEU A 60 -23.21 -3.45 -11.46
C LEU A 60 -24.72 -3.33 -11.59
N SER A 61 -25.34 -4.39 -12.10
CA SER A 61 -26.80 -4.50 -12.28
C SER A 61 -27.38 -3.45 -13.22
N GLY A 62 -26.70 -3.13 -14.32
CA GLY A 62 -27.13 -2.14 -15.32
C GLY A 62 -26.75 -0.70 -14.97
N TYR A 63 -25.87 -0.53 -13.98
CA TYR A 63 -25.37 0.76 -13.54
C TYR A 63 -23.85 0.74 -13.50
N ASP A 64 -23.20 1.57 -14.31
CA ASP A 64 -21.76 1.75 -14.26
C ASP A 64 -21.37 2.45 -12.97
N ARG A 65 -20.65 1.74 -12.10
CA ARG A 65 -20.09 2.28 -10.87
C ARG A 65 -18.60 2.50 -11.01
N ARG A 66 -18.11 3.57 -10.37
CA ARG A 66 -16.70 3.90 -10.25
C ARG A 66 -16.46 4.60 -8.92
N PHE A 67 -15.19 4.71 -8.52
CA PHE A 67 -14.81 5.57 -7.41
C PHE A 67 -15.25 7.02 -7.70
N ASN A 68 -15.90 7.67 -6.73
CA ASN A 68 -16.38 9.04 -6.89
C ASN A 68 -15.28 10.02 -6.49
N VAL A 69 -14.65 10.65 -7.48
CA VAL A 69 -13.54 11.60 -7.29
C VAL A 69 -13.90 12.75 -6.34
N LYS A 70 -15.17 13.17 -6.30
CA LYS A 70 -15.64 14.22 -5.39
C LYS A 70 -15.46 13.87 -3.91
N TRP A 71 -15.34 12.59 -3.57
CA TRP A 71 -15.04 12.18 -2.21
C TRP A 71 -13.69 12.70 -1.72
N PHE A 72 -12.73 12.98 -2.60
CA PHE A 72 -11.49 13.65 -2.20
C PHE A 72 -11.67 15.10 -1.75
N ASP A 73 -12.74 15.77 -2.19
CA ASP A 73 -13.05 17.13 -1.72
C ASP A 73 -13.77 17.11 -0.37
N GLU A 74 -14.40 15.99 -0.02
CA GLU A 74 -15.15 15.79 1.23
C GLU A 74 -14.30 15.14 2.34
N PHE A 75 -13.36 14.28 1.96
CA PHE A 75 -12.53 13.50 2.87
C PHE A 75 -11.05 13.73 2.56
N ASP A 76 -10.41 14.61 3.32
CA ASP A 76 -8.99 14.95 3.22
C ASP A 76 -8.05 13.79 3.57
N TRP A 77 -8.53 12.84 4.37
CA TRP A 77 -7.83 11.60 4.75
C TRP A 77 -7.97 10.47 3.72
N LEU A 78 -8.84 10.60 2.72
CA LEU A 78 -9.14 9.51 1.78
C LEU A 78 -7.99 9.32 0.78
N GLU A 79 -7.43 8.12 0.74
CA GLU A 79 -6.43 7.70 -0.23
C GLU A 79 -7.02 6.61 -1.14
N TYR A 80 -6.83 6.72 -2.45
CA TYR A 80 -7.25 5.67 -3.37
C TYR A 80 -6.18 4.59 -3.44
N SER A 81 -6.49 3.41 -2.92
CA SER A 81 -5.68 2.21 -3.09
C SER A 81 -6.37 1.24 -4.03
N LEU A 82 -5.56 0.58 -4.88
CA LEU A 82 -6.07 -0.50 -5.70
C LEU A 82 -6.43 -1.70 -4.79
N PRO A 83 -7.57 -2.36 -5.03
CA PRO A 83 -7.97 -3.46 -4.18
C PRO A 83 -7.04 -4.65 -4.40
N PHE A 84 -6.71 -5.37 -3.32
CA PHE A 84 -5.92 -6.60 -3.42
C PHE A 84 -6.56 -7.63 -4.36
N ARG A 85 -7.91 -7.66 -4.39
CA ARG A 85 -8.74 -8.49 -5.26
C ARG A 85 -9.61 -7.65 -6.18
N GLY A 86 -9.77 -8.10 -7.42
CA GLY A 86 -10.78 -7.54 -8.32
C GLY A 86 -12.19 -7.90 -7.85
N HIS A 87 -13.16 -7.05 -8.19
CA HIS A 87 -14.56 -7.47 -8.10
C HIS A 87 -14.86 -8.60 -9.10
N ASP A 88 -14.26 -8.49 -10.29
CA ASP A 88 -14.25 -9.52 -11.31
C ASP A 88 -12.79 -9.92 -11.60
N GLU A 89 -12.44 -11.15 -11.23
CA GLU A 89 -11.13 -11.76 -11.47
C GLU A 89 -11.11 -12.59 -12.78
N SER A 90 -12.16 -12.51 -13.61
CA SER A 90 -12.24 -13.21 -14.90
C SER A 90 -11.18 -12.74 -15.89
N ASP A 91 -10.85 -13.58 -16.88
CA ASP A 91 -9.82 -13.25 -17.86
C ASP A 91 -10.13 -12.03 -18.73
N THR A 92 -11.41 -11.71 -18.87
CA THR A 92 -11.93 -10.57 -19.63
C THR A 92 -12.05 -9.28 -18.80
N SER A 93 -11.82 -9.34 -17.49
CA SER A 93 -11.91 -8.17 -16.62
C SER A 93 -10.79 -7.17 -16.92
N SER A 94 -11.13 -5.89 -16.91
CA SER A 94 -10.18 -4.77 -17.05
C SER A 94 -9.43 -4.46 -15.76
N ASN A 95 -9.88 -4.97 -14.61
CA ASN A 95 -9.22 -4.83 -13.31
C ASN A 95 -9.46 -6.12 -12.50
N LYS A 96 -8.45 -7.00 -12.52
CA LYS A 96 -8.48 -8.28 -11.79
C LYS A 96 -7.98 -8.14 -10.35
N GLY A 97 -7.64 -6.92 -9.92
CA GLY A 97 -7.04 -6.61 -8.64
C GLY A 97 -5.54 -6.89 -8.59
N ASN A 98 -4.89 -6.27 -7.61
CA ASN A 98 -3.42 -6.24 -7.51
C ASN A 98 -2.79 -7.64 -7.45
N TYR A 99 -3.43 -8.60 -6.77
CA TYR A 99 -2.86 -9.93 -6.63
C TYR A 99 -2.69 -10.63 -7.97
N LEU A 100 -3.74 -10.64 -8.80
CA LEU A 100 -3.70 -11.33 -10.09
C LEU A 100 -2.85 -10.58 -11.11
N GLU A 101 -2.91 -9.26 -11.12
CA GLU A 101 -2.06 -8.45 -11.99
C GLU A 101 -0.57 -8.62 -11.66
N LEU A 102 -0.21 -8.66 -10.37
CA LEU A 102 1.16 -8.95 -9.93
C LEU A 102 1.58 -10.39 -10.25
N LEU A 103 0.69 -11.36 -10.05
CA LEU A 103 0.97 -12.76 -10.37
C LEU A 103 1.20 -12.96 -11.88
N GLN A 104 0.40 -12.29 -12.72
CA GLN A 104 0.58 -12.27 -14.16
C GLN A 104 1.90 -11.60 -14.55
N PHE A 105 2.20 -10.43 -13.98
CA PHE A 105 3.47 -9.75 -14.19
C PHE A 105 4.67 -10.66 -13.86
N LEU A 106 4.65 -11.34 -12.72
CA LEU A 106 5.71 -12.27 -12.34
C LEU A 106 5.83 -13.45 -13.32
N ALA A 107 4.71 -14.00 -13.78
CA ALA A 107 4.69 -15.05 -14.79
C ALA A 107 5.28 -14.56 -16.13
N ASP A 108 5.08 -13.31 -16.51
CA ASP A 108 5.60 -12.75 -17.75
C ASP A 108 7.11 -12.48 -17.71
N HIS A 109 7.68 -12.34 -16.51
CA HIS A 109 9.09 -11.97 -16.31
C HIS A 109 9.98 -13.11 -15.76
N ASP A 110 9.39 -14.21 -15.27
CA ASP A 110 10.13 -15.37 -14.77
C ASP A 110 9.54 -16.68 -15.33
N GLU A 111 10.29 -17.33 -16.23
CA GLU A 111 9.89 -18.60 -16.85
C GLU A 111 9.64 -19.73 -15.85
N LYS A 112 10.34 -19.73 -14.69
CA LYS A 112 10.10 -20.73 -13.64
C LYS A 112 8.77 -20.50 -12.96
N VAL A 113 8.43 -19.24 -12.69
CA VAL A 113 7.13 -18.86 -12.13
C VAL A 113 6.04 -19.18 -13.15
N LYS A 114 6.23 -18.76 -14.40
CA LYS A 114 5.31 -19.00 -15.52
C LYS A 114 4.92 -20.47 -15.65
N ALA A 115 5.87 -21.37 -15.47
CA ALA A 115 5.66 -22.81 -15.60
C ALA A 115 4.76 -23.43 -14.52
N VAL A 116 4.48 -22.72 -13.42
CA VAL A 116 3.78 -23.30 -12.26
C VAL A 116 2.58 -22.49 -11.76
N VAL A 117 2.22 -21.39 -12.42
CA VAL A 117 1.10 -20.50 -12.01
C VAL A 117 0.05 -20.37 -13.11
N LEU A 118 -1.14 -19.84 -12.76
CA LEU A 118 -2.22 -19.53 -13.70
C LEU A 118 -2.59 -20.74 -14.58
N GLU A 119 -2.67 -20.58 -15.89
CA GLU A 119 -3.05 -21.66 -16.83
C GLU A 119 -2.00 -22.77 -16.95
N ASN A 120 -0.74 -22.51 -16.58
CA ASN A 120 0.33 -23.51 -16.62
C ASN A 120 0.43 -24.31 -15.32
N ALA A 121 -0.32 -23.94 -14.28
CA ALA A 121 -0.27 -24.62 -13.01
C ALA A 121 -0.81 -26.05 -13.11
N PRO A 122 -0.22 -27.02 -12.39
CA PRO A 122 -0.71 -28.38 -12.39
C PRO A 122 -2.12 -28.46 -11.78
N ARG A 123 -3.10 -28.87 -12.60
CA ARG A 123 -4.51 -29.05 -12.20
C ARG A 123 -5.12 -27.74 -11.66
N ASN A 124 -5.62 -27.77 -10.43
CA ASN A 124 -6.32 -26.64 -9.80
C ASN A 124 -5.40 -25.76 -8.94
N LEU A 125 -4.08 -26.00 -8.95
CA LEU A 125 -3.13 -25.25 -8.12
C LEU A 125 -2.74 -23.91 -8.76
N LYS A 126 -3.70 -23.17 -9.30
CA LYS A 126 -3.46 -21.91 -10.01
C LYS A 126 -2.97 -20.77 -9.10
N LEU A 127 -2.97 -20.99 -7.78
CA LEU A 127 -2.71 -20.01 -6.70
C LEU A 127 -3.71 -18.85 -6.63
N ILE A 128 -4.71 -18.80 -7.50
CA ILE A 128 -5.70 -17.71 -7.56
C ILE A 128 -6.87 -17.87 -6.57
N ALA A 129 -7.06 -19.04 -5.97
CA ALA A 129 -8.25 -19.32 -5.16
C ALA A 129 -8.33 -18.38 -3.94
N PRO A 130 -9.55 -17.93 -3.53
CA PRO A 130 -9.66 -16.96 -2.44
C PRO A 130 -9.01 -17.38 -1.13
N THR A 131 -9.11 -18.66 -0.78
CA THR A 131 -8.45 -19.20 0.41
C THR A 131 -6.92 -19.11 0.31
N ILE A 132 -6.35 -19.42 -0.85
CA ILE A 132 -4.89 -19.36 -1.08
C ILE A 132 -4.37 -17.94 -0.96
N GLN A 133 -5.00 -16.95 -1.61
CA GLN A 133 -4.50 -15.57 -1.48
C GLN A 133 -4.66 -15.06 -0.03
N LYS A 134 -5.68 -15.51 0.70
CA LYS A 134 -5.84 -15.19 2.14
C LYS A 134 -4.74 -15.83 2.99
N ASP A 135 -4.38 -17.07 2.71
CA ASP A 135 -3.28 -17.76 3.41
C ASP A 135 -1.95 -17.06 3.17
N LEU A 136 -1.70 -16.58 1.94
CA LEU A 136 -0.51 -15.78 1.64
C LEU A 136 -0.48 -14.47 2.42
N VAL A 137 -1.60 -13.73 2.44
CA VAL A 137 -1.72 -12.49 3.21
C VAL A 137 -1.47 -12.75 4.70
N ASN A 138 -2.01 -13.83 5.24
CA ASN A 138 -1.81 -14.21 6.65
C ASN A 138 -0.34 -14.59 6.93
N ALA A 139 0.32 -15.30 6.01
CA ALA A 139 1.73 -15.65 6.15
C ALA A 139 2.61 -14.39 6.15
N CYS A 140 2.39 -13.47 5.20
CA CYS A 140 3.08 -12.18 5.17
C CYS A 140 2.83 -11.37 6.44
N ALA A 141 1.57 -11.25 6.87
CA ALA A 141 1.21 -10.55 8.10
C ALA A 141 1.93 -11.15 9.32
N THR A 142 2.00 -12.48 9.40
CA THR A 142 2.68 -13.18 10.50
C THR A 142 4.18 -12.86 10.52
N GLU A 143 4.86 -12.90 9.38
CA GLU A 143 6.29 -12.59 9.32
C GLU A 143 6.58 -11.10 9.57
N THR A 144 5.73 -10.19 9.07
CA THR A 144 5.81 -8.75 9.37
C THR A 144 5.66 -8.49 10.86
N ILE A 145 4.65 -9.07 11.51
CA ILE A 145 4.43 -8.93 12.96
C ILE A 145 5.62 -9.47 13.74
N LYS A 146 6.13 -10.66 13.38
CA LYS A 146 7.34 -11.22 14.02
C LYS A 146 8.54 -10.28 13.90
N LYS A 147 8.72 -9.66 12.73
CA LYS A 147 9.80 -8.70 12.49
C LYS A 147 9.62 -7.45 13.35
N ILE A 148 8.43 -6.88 13.42
CA ILE A 148 8.09 -5.71 14.25
C ILE A 148 8.34 -6.02 15.74
N ILE A 149 7.83 -7.15 16.25
CA ILE A 149 8.02 -7.56 17.66
C ILE A 149 9.51 -7.69 17.99
N LYS A 150 10.29 -8.29 17.09
CA LYS A 150 11.75 -8.42 17.25
C LYS A 150 12.46 -7.07 17.24
N ASP A 151 11.96 -6.13 16.45
CA ASP A 151 12.53 -4.80 16.31
C ASP A 151 12.28 -3.93 17.56
N MET A 152 11.05 -3.99 18.08
CA MET A 152 10.64 -3.37 19.34
C MET A 152 11.44 -3.89 20.55
N ASP A 153 11.85 -5.17 20.54
CA ASP A 153 12.72 -5.77 21.57
C ASP A 153 12.23 -5.57 23.03
N GLY A 154 10.91 -5.61 23.22
CA GLY A 154 10.28 -5.41 24.52
C GLY A 154 10.19 -3.97 25.01
N ALA A 155 10.49 -2.98 24.15
CA ALA A 155 10.27 -1.56 24.42
C ALA A 155 8.78 -1.21 24.57
N PHE A 156 8.51 0.01 25.05
CA PHE A 156 7.15 0.54 25.13
C PHE A 156 6.57 0.77 23.74
N PHE A 157 5.27 0.50 23.60
CA PHE A 157 4.49 0.77 22.41
C PHE A 157 3.19 1.50 22.79
N SER A 158 2.53 2.11 21.80
CA SER A 158 1.19 2.65 21.93
C SER A 158 0.27 2.09 20.86
N LEU A 159 -1.01 1.99 21.20
CA LEU A 159 -2.09 1.60 20.30
C LEU A 159 -3.08 2.77 20.25
N LEU A 160 -3.33 3.28 19.05
CA LEU A 160 -4.42 4.21 18.80
C LEU A 160 -5.54 3.42 18.15
N VAL A 161 -6.73 3.49 18.73
CA VAL A 161 -7.91 2.78 18.24
C VAL A 161 -8.98 3.81 17.96
N ASP A 162 -9.49 3.82 16.74
CA ASP A 162 -10.60 4.66 16.31
C ASP A 162 -11.72 3.79 15.73
N GLU A 163 -12.97 4.12 16.04
CA GLU A 163 -14.14 3.40 15.57
C GLU A 163 -15.04 4.37 14.81
N SER A 164 -15.40 4.00 13.58
CA SER A 164 -16.32 4.75 12.75
C SER A 164 -17.34 3.84 12.10
N ARG A 165 -18.53 4.38 11.86
CA ARG A 165 -19.65 3.62 11.30
C ARG A 165 -19.79 3.87 9.81
N ASP A 166 -19.83 2.81 9.02
CA ASP A 166 -20.03 2.93 7.58
C ASP A 166 -21.53 3.11 7.20
N VAL A 167 -21.77 3.44 5.92
CA VAL A 167 -23.13 3.62 5.36
C VAL A 167 -24.00 2.37 5.42
N SER A 168 -23.40 1.19 5.67
CA SER A 168 -24.08 -0.08 5.87
C SER A 168 -24.38 -0.38 7.34
N VAL A 169 -24.16 0.60 8.24
CA VAL A 169 -24.41 0.49 9.68
C VAL A 169 -23.47 -0.53 10.34
N LYS A 170 -22.34 -0.84 9.70
CA LYS A 170 -21.29 -1.65 10.30
C LYS A 170 -20.23 -0.75 10.92
N GLU A 171 -19.87 -1.06 12.14
CA GLU A 171 -18.74 -0.43 12.81
C GLU A 171 -17.44 -0.95 12.19
N GLN A 172 -16.53 -0.04 11.88
CA GLN A 172 -15.20 -0.29 11.36
C GLN A 172 -14.19 0.28 12.36
N MET A 173 -13.17 -0.51 12.70
CA MET A 173 -12.17 -0.13 13.69
C MET A 173 -10.80 0.01 13.03
N ALA A 174 -10.23 1.21 13.09
CA ALA A 174 -8.84 1.46 12.73
C ALA A 174 -7.95 1.28 13.96
N VAL A 175 -6.85 0.54 13.80
CA VAL A 175 -5.85 0.34 14.86
C VAL A 175 -4.50 0.76 14.31
N VAL A 176 -3.87 1.75 14.94
CA VAL A 176 -2.50 2.18 14.65
C VAL A 176 -1.59 1.70 15.77
N PHE A 177 -0.50 1.03 15.41
CA PHE A 177 0.51 0.54 16.33
C PHE A 177 1.77 1.40 16.21
N ARG A 178 2.21 2.01 17.30
CA ARG A 178 3.43 2.84 17.30
C ARG A 178 4.44 2.33 18.31
N TYR A 179 5.72 2.34 17.95
CA TYR A 179 6.81 2.00 18.86
C TYR A 179 8.07 2.82 18.54
N VAL A 180 9.04 2.78 19.45
CA VAL A 180 10.38 3.37 19.21
C VAL A 180 11.36 2.23 18.98
N ASP A 181 12.11 2.29 17.88
CA ASP A 181 13.11 1.28 17.55
C ASP A 181 14.39 1.44 18.38
N LYS A 182 15.39 0.58 18.14
CA LYS A 182 16.68 0.65 18.85
C LYS A 182 17.52 1.86 18.47
N SER A 183 17.22 2.50 17.35
CA SER A 183 17.86 3.72 16.87
C SER A 183 17.29 4.98 17.53
N GLY A 184 16.13 4.85 18.19
CA GLY A 184 15.39 5.98 18.76
C GLY A 184 14.35 6.56 17.79
N ASP A 185 14.13 5.92 16.63
CA ASP A 185 13.18 6.35 15.62
C ASP A 185 11.76 5.91 16.00
N VAL A 186 10.78 6.80 15.82
CA VAL A 186 9.36 6.45 15.96
C VAL A 186 8.91 5.71 14.70
N ILE A 187 8.37 4.52 14.89
CA ILE A 187 7.80 3.67 13.84
C ILE A 187 6.28 3.60 14.05
N GLU A 188 5.53 3.79 12.96
CA GLU A 188 4.06 3.78 12.89
C GLU A 188 3.56 2.89 11.75
#